data_AF-A0A077ZMN3-F1
#
_entry.id   AF-A0A077ZMN3-F1
#
_cell.length_a   1.000
_cell.length_b   1.000
_cell.length_c   1.000
_cell.angle_alpha   90.00
_cell.angle_beta   90.00
_cell.angle_gamma   90.00
#
_symmetry.space_group_name_H-M   'P 1'
#
loop_
_entity.id
_entity.type
_entity.pdbx_description
1 polymer ?
#
loop_
_entity_poly.entity_id
_entity_poly.type
_entity_poly.pdbx_seq_one_letter_code
_entity_poly.pdbx_strand_id
1 'polypeptide(L)'
;MKGFITNNKVNAQGKRVIFSDDGACNIHFISGNTYSISGVQDAALDSNGTIYAITTQDISIDKYKRFGSIAKFYSKKHYKNIEIYQDKPVLVKQNGILESFNQLCVQQISAGQNNSGGLFALNCGQQNDSLFQVMRWNKDINNWEKIGNILAEKIAAYSYDVVYIYRQSSIFEHTIKK
;
A
#
# COMPACT_ATOMS: atom_id res chain seq x y z
N MET A 1 20.49 -1.31 18.69
CA MET A 1 20.65 -0.57 17.41
C MET A 1 19.29 0.02 17.05
N LYS A 2 19.23 1.25 16.53
CA LYS A 2 17.99 1.80 15.97
C LYS A 2 17.78 1.10 14.63
N GLY A 3 16.69 0.35 14.48
CA GLY A 3 16.36 -0.31 13.21
C GLY A 3 16.14 0.71 12.09
N PHE A 4 16.54 0.37 10.87
CA PHE A 4 16.28 1.19 9.70
C PHE A 4 14.81 1.06 9.28
N ILE A 5 14.16 2.17 8.93
CA ILE A 5 12.81 2.15 8.37
C ILE A 5 12.89 1.61 6.94
N THR A 6 12.20 0.52 6.68
CA THR A 6 12.17 -0.14 5.36
C THR A 6 10.94 0.23 4.54
N ASN A 7 9.83 0.58 5.22
CA ASN A 7 8.60 1.04 4.58
C ASN A 7 7.79 1.92 5.54
N ASN A 8 7.04 2.87 5.00
CA ASN A 8 6.18 3.78 5.77
C ASN A 8 4.92 4.12 4.97
N LYS A 9 3.75 3.95 5.59
CA LYS A 9 2.46 4.38 5.05
C LYS A 9 1.78 5.32 6.02
N VAL A 10 1.14 6.35 5.51
CA VAL A 10 0.42 7.34 6.31
C VAL A 10 -0.99 7.48 5.74
N ASN A 11 -1.99 7.67 6.60
CA ASN A 11 -3.37 7.93 6.19
C ASN A 11 -3.71 9.43 6.21
N ALA A 12 -4.92 9.80 5.77
CA ALA A 12 -5.38 11.19 5.71
C ALA A 12 -5.30 11.95 7.05
N GLN A 13 -5.41 11.22 8.16
CA GLN A 13 -5.37 11.74 9.53
C GLN A 13 -3.95 11.66 10.12
N GLY A 14 -2.91 11.46 9.31
CA GLY A 14 -1.52 11.44 9.74
C GLY A 14 -1.13 10.24 10.61
N LYS A 15 -2.00 9.23 10.76
CA LYS A 15 -1.68 7.95 11.44
C LYS A 15 -0.73 7.16 10.55
N ARG A 16 0.26 6.48 11.15
CA ARG A 16 1.39 5.89 10.42
C ARG A 16 1.53 4.40 10.68
N VAL A 17 1.87 3.66 9.63
CA VAL A 17 2.41 2.29 9.69
C VAL A 17 3.88 2.36 9.32
N ILE A 18 4.77 1.88 10.17
CA ILE A 18 6.21 1.92 9.97
C ILE A 18 6.76 0.50 10.08
N PHE A 19 7.43 0.05 9.02
CA PHE A 19 8.14 -1.22 9.00
C PHE A 19 9.62 -0.97 9.27
N SER A 20 10.18 -1.74 10.19
CA SER A 20 11.60 -1.72 10.54
C SER A 20 12.30 -2.98 10.02
N ASP A 21 13.61 -2.90 9.81
CA ASP A 21 14.48 -3.99 9.38
C ASP A 21 14.50 -5.20 10.33
N ASP A 22 14.20 -4.99 11.62
CA ASP A 22 14.00 -6.03 12.63
C ASP A 22 12.69 -6.82 12.45
N GLY A 23 11.87 -6.49 11.45
CA GLY A 23 10.62 -7.16 11.12
C GLY A 23 9.42 -6.73 11.98
N ALA A 24 9.56 -5.66 12.77
CA ALA A 24 8.45 -5.06 13.49
C ALA A 24 7.61 -4.12 12.59
N CYS A 25 6.28 -4.26 12.68
CA CYS A 25 5.33 -3.28 12.15
C CYS A 25 4.81 -2.42 13.31
N ASN A 26 5.21 -1.15 13.33
CA ASN A 26 4.85 -0.18 14.35
C ASN A 26 3.75 0.74 13.84
N ILE A 27 2.66 0.86 14.59
CA ILE A 27 1.52 1.71 14.28
C ILE A 27 1.53 2.89 15.23
N HIS A 28 1.56 4.11 14.68
CA HIS A 28 1.58 5.34 15.45
C HIS A 28 0.32 6.17 15.18
N PHE A 29 -0.39 6.50 16.25
CA PHE A 29 -1.55 7.40 16.22
C PHE A 29 -1.13 8.80 16.66
N ILE A 30 -1.80 9.83 16.12
CA ILE A 30 -1.57 11.22 16.55
C ILE A 30 -1.87 11.42 18.03
N SER A 31 -2.80 10.64 18.59
CA SER A 31 -3.15 10.68 20.02
C SER A 31 -2.07 10.11 20.96
N GLY A 32 -0.92 9.67 20.43
CA GLY A 32 0.18 9.10 21.20
C GLY A 32 0.13 7.58 21.39
N ASN A 33 -1.01 6.94 21.07
CA ASN A 33 -1.12 5.48 21.11
C ASN A 33 -0.16 4.85 20.09
N THR A 34 0.58 3.83 20.52
CA THR A 34 1.50 3.09 19.65
C THR A 34 1.26 1.59 19.83
N TYR A 35 1.19 0.86 18.74
CA TYR A 35 1.13 -0.60 18.74
C TYR A 35 2.31 -1.16 17.98
N SER A 36 2.80 -2.32 18.41
CA SER A 36 3.82 -3.06 17.67
C SER A 36 3.31 -4.47 17.40
N ILE A 37 3.20 -4.81 16.11
CA ILE A 37 2.73 -6.09 15.63
C ILE A 37 3.89 -6.74 14.87
N SER A 38 4.44 -7.83 15.41
CA SER A 38 5.47 -8.59 14.73
C SER A 38 4.87 -9.64 13.80
N GLY A 39 5.60 -10.01 12.74
CA GLY A 39 5.14 -10.99 11.76
C GLY A 39 4.09 -10.41 10.79
N VAL A 40 4.27 -9.15 10.39
CA VAL A 40 3.45 -8.48 9.37
C VAL A 40 4.30 -8.26 8.13
N GLN A 41 3.77 -8.64 6.98
CA GLN A 41 4.40 -8.45 5.67
C GLN A 41 4.09 -7.07 5.09
N ASP A 42 2.83 -6.66 5.18
CA ASP A 42 2.35 -5.37 4.71
C ASP A 42 1.10 -4.95 5.51
N ALA A 43 0.87 -3.65 5.64
CA ALA A 43 -0.27 -3.13 6.38
C ALA A 43 -0.62 -1.69 5.98
N ALA A 44 -1.87 -1.32 6.20
CA ALA A 44 -2.40 0.01 5.98
C ALA A 44 -3.49 0.34 7.02
N LEU A 45 -3.83 1.62 7.14
CA LEU A 45 -4.78 2.16 8.13
C LEU A 45 -5.93 2.86 7.43
N ASP A 46 -7.16 2.60 7.86
CA ASP A 46 -8.30 3.42 7.45
C ASP A 46 -8.38 4.71 8.26
N SER A 47 -9.32 5.59 7.91
CA SER A 47 -9.50 6.88 8.59
C SER A 47 -9.79 6.74 10.09
N ASN A 48 -10.53 5.69 10.49
CA ASN A 48 -10.82 5.35 11.88
C ASN A 48 -9.58 4.83 12.61
N GLY A 49 -8.54 4.40 11.89
CA GLY A 49 -7.33 3.82 12.43
C GLY A 49 -7.45 2.32 12.69
N THR A 50 -8.44 1.67 12.07
CA THR A 50 -8.45 0.22 11.96
C THR A 50 -7.26 -0.22 11.14
N ILE A 51 -6.50 -1.17 11.67
CA ILE A 51 -5.31 -1.71 11.04
C ILE A 51 -5.73 -2.85 10.11
N TYR A 52 -5.31 -2.81 8.85
CA TYR A 52 -5.47 -3.92 7.93
C TYR A 52 -4.07 -4.45 7.62
N ALA A 53 -3.80 -5.72 7.97
CA ALA A 53 -2.44 -6.26 7.93
C ALA A 53 -2.39 -7.64 7.27
N ILE A 54 -1.39 -7.89 6.43
CA ILE A 54 -1.05 -9.19 5.88
C ILE A 54 -0.01 -9.84 6.80
N THR A 55 -0.32 -10.99 7.38
CA THR A 55 0.54 -11.68 8.34
C THR A 55 1.51 -12.62 7.65
N THR A 56 2.73 -12.73 8.18
CA THR A 56 3.75 -13.66 7.67
C THR A 56 3.54 -15.11 8.10
N GLN A 57 2.65 -15.35 9.04
CA GLN A 57 2.26 -16.65 9.59
C GLN A 57 0.74 -16.83 9.52
N ASP A 58 0.24 -18.05 9.77
CA ASP A 58 -1.20 -18.32 9.76
C ASP A 58 -1.96 -17.48 10.79
N ILE A 59 -3.15 -17.01 10.40
CA ILE A 59 -3.97 -16.06 11.18
C ILE A 59 -4.55 -16.70 12.44
N SER A 60 -4.64 -18.04 12.49
CA SER A 60 -5.22 -18.79 13.62
C SER A 60 -4.39 -18.72 14.91
N ILE A 61 -3.18 -18.16 14.86
CA ILE A 61 -2.28 -18.01 16.01
C ILE A 61 -2.85 -16.97 16.99
N ASP A 62 -2.92 -17.32 18.28
CA ASP A 62 -3.45 -16.47 19.37
C ASP A 62 -2.81 -15.07 19.44
N LYS A 63 -1.58 -14.94 18.95
CA LYS A 63 -0.82 -13.69 18.83
C LYS A 63 -1.60 -12.57 18.13
N TYR A 64 -2.41 -12.87 17.11
CA TYR A 64 -3.17 -11.86 16.37
C TYR A 64 -4.53 -11.57 17.00
N LYS A 65 -5.11 -12.54 17.73
CA LYS A 65 -6.43 -12.39 18.39
C LYS A 65 -6.46 -11.22 19.36
N ARG A 66 -5.35 -10.94 20.07
CA ARG A 66 -5.25 -9.80 20.99
C ARG A 66 -5.46 -8.43 20.32
N PHE A 67 -5.31 -8.35 19.00
CA PHE A 67 -5.51 -7.13 18.21
C PHE A 67 -6.86 -7.13 17.47
N GLY A 68 -7.69 -8.18 17.61
CA GLY A 68 -8.91 -8.35 16.81
C GLY A 68 -9.94 -7.23 16.96
N SER A 69 -9.88 -6.44 18.03
CA SER A 69 -10.73 -5.25 18.22
C SER A 69 -10.29 -4.04 17.40
N ILE A 70 -9.02 -3.98 16.96
CA ILE A 70 -8.44 -2.83 16.26
C ILE A 70 -7.82 -3.19 14.91
N ALA A 71 -7.70 -4.48 14.60
CA ALA A 71 -7.00 -4.97 13.42
C ALA A 71 -7.76 -6.09 12.71
N LYS A 72 -7.70 -6.07 11.38
CA LYS A 72 -8.13 -7.16 10.49
C LYS A 72 -6.90 -7.77 9.83
N PHE A 73 -6.81 -9.09 9.88
CA PHE A 73 -5.65 -9.84 9.40
C PHE A 73 -5.97 -10.66 8.16
N TYR A 74 -5.03 -10.66 7.22
CA TYR A 74 -5.06 -11.41 5.97
C TYR A 74 -3.84 -12.31 5.89
N SER A 75 -3.95 -13.44 5.20
CA SER A 75 -2.85 -14.42 5.13
C SER A 75 -1.93 -14.10 3.96
N LYS A 76 -0.61 -14.13 4.18
CA LYS A 76 0.37 -14.07 3.08
C LYS A 76 0.17 -15.16 2.03
N LYS A 77 -0.48 -16.28 2.38
CA LYS A 77 -0.79 -17.35 1.41
C LYS A 77 -1.69 -16.85 0.27
N HIS A 78 -2.49 -15.82 0.53
CA HIS A 78 -3.46 -15.29 -0.41
C HIS A 78 -3.08 -13.91 -0.95
N TYR A 79 -2.45 -13.06 -0.13
CA TYR A 79 -2.23 -11.65 -0.45
C TYR A 79 -0.77 -11.23 -0.30
N LYS A 80 -0.33 -10.31 -1.16
CA LYS A 80 1.05 -9.77 -1.14
C LYS A 80 1.15 -8.30 -0.75
N ASN A 81 0.14 -7.49 -1.05
CA ASN A 81 0.14 -6.05 -0.83
C ASN A 81 -1.26 -5.56 -0.48
N ILE A 82 -1.34 -4.56 0.40
CA ILE A 82 -2.59 -3.94 0.86
C ILE A 82 -2.45 -2.42 0.96
N GLU A 83 -3.45 -1.71 0.45
CA GLU A 83 -3.62 -0.26 0.60
C GLU A 83 -5.03 0.05 1.09
N ILE A 84 -5.24 1.24 1.66
CA ILE A 84 -6.59 1.74 1.94
C ILE A 84 -6.93 2.83 0.93
N TYR A 85 -7.99 2.60 0.16
CA TYR A 85 -8.54 3.56 -0.80
C TYR A 85 -9.99 3.86 -0.45
N GLN A 86 -10.31 5.14 -0.22
CA GLN A 86 -11.66 5.57 0.20
C GLN A 86 -12.20 4.76 1.39
N ASP A 87 -11.36 4.59 2.42
CA ASP A 87 -11.65 3.80 3.63
C ASP A 87 -12.01 2.33 3.40
N LYS A 88 -11.62 1.78 2.24
CA LYS A 88 -11.78 0.35 1.93
C LYS A 88 -10.42 -0.29 1.64
N PRO A 89 -10.18 -1.51 2.11
CA PRO A 89 -8.97 -2.23 1.78
C PRO A 89 -8.95 -2.61 0.30
N VAL A 90 -7.82 -2.35 -0.34
CA VAL A 90 -7.50 -2.80 -1.69
C VAL A 90 -6.42 -3.85 -1.57
N LEU A 91 -6.74 -5.07 -1.97
CA LEU A 91 -5.89 -6.24 -1.78
C LEU A 91 -5.35 -6.72 -3.11
N VAL A 92 -4.04 -6.96 -3.14
CA VAL A 92 -3.36 -7.65 -4.24
C VAL A 92 -3.10 -9.09 -3.85
N LYS A 93 -3.62 -10.03 -4.64
CA LYS A 93 -3.38 -11.46 -4.46
C LYS A 93 -1.92 -11.82 -4.73
N GLN A 94 -1.48 -12.97 -4.22
CA GLN A 94 -0.11 -13.48 -4.44
C GLN A 94 0.28 -13.56 -5.92
N ASN A 95 -0.67 -13.90 -6.81
CA ASN A 95 -0.47 -13.94 -8.25
C ASN A 95 -0.46 -12.56 -8.93
N GLY A 96 -0.54 -11.46 -8.18
CA GLY A 96 -0.55 -10.09 -8.71
C GLY A 96 -1.93 -9.56 -9.08
N ILE A 97 -2.98 -10.38 -9.05
CA ILE A 97 -4.32 -9.91 -9.42
C ILE A 97 -4.93 -9.09 -8.28
N LEU A 98 -5.41 -7.89 -8.60
CA LEU A 98 -6.24 -7.11 -7.69
C LEU A 98 -7.58 -7.81 -7.45
N GLU A 99 -8.00 -7.89 -6.19
CA GLU A 99 -9.30 -8.50 -5.86
C GLU A 99 -10.48 -7.63 -6.30
N SER A 100 -10.27 -6.32 -6.44
CA SER A 100 -11.24 -5.33 -6.90
C SER A 100 -10.67 -4.54 -8.09
N PHE A 101 -11.36 -3.49 -8.58
CA PHE A 101 -10.84 -2.59 -9.62
C PHE A 101 -10.46 -3.33 -10.93
N ASN A 102 -11.43 -4.05 -11.50
CA ASN A 102 -11.31 -4.79 -12.77
C ASN A 102 -10.20 -5.86 -12.83
N GLN A 103 -9.79 -6.41 -11.68
CA GLN A 103 -8.87 -7.56 -11.62
C GLN A 103 -7.54 -7.37 -12.39
N LEU A 104 -7.04 -6.13 -12.41
CA LEU A 104 -5.77 -5.81 -13.06
C LEU A 104 -4.61 -6.58 -12.39
N CYS A 105 -3.70 -7.11 -13.21
CA CYS A 105 -2.43 -7.64 -12.72
C CYS A 105 -1.48 -6.50 -12.37
N VAL A 106 -1.10 -6.43 -11.10
CA VAL A 106 -0.21 -5.40 -10.56
C VAL A 106 0.98 -6.00 -9.80
N GLN A 107 2.12 -5.33 -9.92
CA GLN A 107 3.30 -5.59 -9.11
C GLN A 107 3.13 -4.97 -7.71
N GLN A 108 2.65 -3.73 -7.66
CA GLN A 108 2.43 -2.93 -6.45
C GLN A 108 1.23 -1.98 -6.66
N ILE A 109 0.53 -1.63 -5.58
CA ILE A 109 -0.39 -0.50 -5.53
C ILE A 109 0.06 0.55 -4.50
N SER A 110 -0.43 1.77 -4.66
CA SER A 110 -0.33 2.84 -3.67
C SER A 110 -1.58 3.72 -3.70
N ALA A 111 -2.11 4.08 -2.54
CA ALA A 111 -3.28 4.95 -2.42
C ALA A 111 -2.90 6.29 -1.78
N GLY A 112 -3.35 7.39 -2.40
CA GLY A 112 -3.13 8.74 -1.89
C GLY A 112 -3.99 9.04 -0.66
N GLN A 113 -3.51 9.96 0.18
CA GLN A 113 -4.10 10.23 1.50
C GLN A 113 -5.32 11.18 1.46
N ASN A 114 -5.39 12.11 0.51
CA ASN A 114 -6.34 13.24 0.60
C ASN A 114 -7.67 12.99 -0.12
N ASN A 115 -8.78 12.74 0.60
CA ASN A 115 -10.24 12.83 0.23
C ASN A 115 -10.66 12.88 -1.26
N SER A 116 -9.94 12.14 -2.10
CA SER A 116 -9.90 12.10 -3.58
C SER A 116 -8.69 11.26 -4.04
N GLY A 117 -7.70 11.08 -3.15
CA GLY A 117 -6.38 10.49 -3.34
C GLY A 117 -6.43 9.32 -4.29
N GLY A 118 -5.61 9.36 -5.34
CA GLY A 118 -5.68 8.42 -6.44
C GLY A 118 -5.23 7.04 -6.00
N LEU A 119 -5.76 6.02 -6.68
CA LEU A 119 -5.25 4.68 -6.58
C LEU A 119 -4.32 4.47 -7.76
N PHE A 120 -3.06 4.23 -7.46
CA PHE A 120 -2.02 4.03 -8.44
C PHE A 120 -1.54 2.58 -8.39
N ALA A 121 -1.08 2.09 -9.53
CA ALA A 121 -0.52 0.76 -9.65
C ALA A 121 0.71 0.75 -10.55
N LEU A 122 1.59 -0.21 -10.27
CA LEU A 122 2.56 -0.72 -11.24
C LEU A 122 1.96 -1.96 -11.87
N ASN A 123 1.87 -2.01 -13.19
CA ASN A 123 1.38 -3.22 -13.88
C ASN A 123 2.34 -4.40 -13.70
N CYS A 124 1.88 -5.62 -14.00
CA CYS A 124 2.77 -6.81 -14.01
C CYS A 124 3.71 -6.88 -15.22
N GLY A 125 3.36 -6.22 -16.33
CA GLY A 125 4.12 -6.29 -17.58
C GLY A 125 5.41 -5.48 -17.47
N GLN A 126 6.50 -6.15 -17.11
CA GLN A 126 7.85 -5.58 -17.09
C GLN A 126 8.20 -5.12 -18.50
N GLN A 127 8.51 -3.83 -18.66
CA GLN A 127 8.88 -3.28 -19.96
C GLN A 127 10.40 -3.24 -20.17
N ASN A 128 11.17 -3.07 -19.09
CA ASN A 128 12.63 -2.99 -19.15
C ASN A 128 13.26 -3.33 -17.79
N ASP A 129 13.96 -4.46 -17.67
CA ASP A 129 14.85 -4.99 -16.61
C ASP A 129 14.56 -4.80 -15.10
N SER A 130 13.68 -3.88 -14.69
CA SER A 130 13.02 -3.77 -13.38
C SER A 130 11.89 -2.72 -13.37
N LEU A 131 11.51 -2.19 -14.54
CA LEU A 131 10.59 -1.07 -14.69
C LEU A 131 9.21 -1.52 -15.15
N PHE A 132 8.21 -1.01 -14.44
CA PHE A 132 6.80 -1.31 -14.67
C PHE A 132 6.06 -0.02 -15.05
N GLN A 133 5.02 -0.16 -15.89
CA GLN A 133 4.18 0.95 -16.29
C GLN A 133 3.38 1.47 -15.11
N VAL A 134 3.47 2.77 -14.87
CA VAL A 134 2.62 3.46 -13.88
C VAL A 134 1.23 3.66 -14.46
N MET A 135 0.22 3.28 -13.67
CA MET A 135 -1.19 3.35 -14.01
C MET A 135 -1.98 4.03 -12.88
N ARG A 136 -3.09 4.66 -13.23
CA ARG A 136 -4.05 5.28 -12.30
C ARG A 136 -5.44 4.68 -12.48
N TRP A 137 -6.16 4.51 -11.38
CA TRP A 137 -7.57 4.21 -11.42
C TRP A 137 -8.39 5.45 -11.77
N ASN A 138 -9.06 5.41 -12.91
CA ASN A 138 -9.99 6.44 -13.34
C ASN A 138 -11.42 6.01 -12.94
N LYS A 139 -11.99 6.75 -11.98
CA LYS A 139 -13.33 6.49 -11.44
C LYS A 139 -14.44 6.75 -12.46
N ASP A 140 -14.24 7.73 -13.35
CA ASP A 140 -15.29 8.19 -14.27
C ASP A 140 -15.59 7.14 -15.33
N ILE A 141 -14.55 6.45 -15.80
CA ILE A 141 -14.67 5.32 -16.75
C ILE A 141 -14.58 3.95 -16.07
N ASN A 142 -14.51 3.92 -14.72
CA ASN A 142 -14.37 2.72 -13.92
C ASN A 142 -13.28 1.78 -14.47
N ASN A 143 -12.12 2.33 -14.83
CA ASN A 143 -11.03 1.58 -15.46
C ASN A 143 -9.66 2.16 -15.14
N TRP A 144 -8.62 1.36 -15.40
CA TRP A 144 -7.25 1.81 -15.26
C TRP A 144 -6.73 2.48 -16.53
N GLU A 145 -6.04 3.60 -16.35
CA GLU A 145 -5.38 4.33 -17.43
C GLU A 145 -3.87 4.36 -17.21
N LYS A 146 -3.11 4.31 -18.31
CA LYS A 146 -1.67 4.51 -18.28
C LYS A 146 -1.37 5.99 -18.07
N ILE A 147 -0.40 6.28 -17.23
CA ILE A 147 0.08 7.64 -17.01
C ILE A 147 1.24 7.89 -17.98
N GLY A 148 0.90 8.29 -19.21
CA GLY A 148 1.86 8.46 -20.30
C GLY A 148 2.81 7.26 -20.45
N ASN A 149 4.08 7.54 -20.73
CA ASN A 149 5.15 6.52 -20.79
C ASN A 149 5.99 6.50 -19.50
N ILE A 150 5.36 6.75 -18.34
CA ILE A 150 6.05 6.75 -17.05
C ILE A 150 6.26 5.32 -16.56
N LEU A 151 7.52 4.97 -16.32
CA LEU A 151 7.92 3.69 -15.77
C LEU A 151 8.62 3.87 -14.42
N ALA A 152 8.39 2.95 -13.48
CA ALA A 152 8.99 2.99 -12.16
C ALA A 152 9.24 1.59 -11.57
N GLU A 153 10.13 1.54 -10.57
CA GLU A 153 10.42 0.36 -9.76
C GLU A 153 9.53 0.32 -8.52
N LYS A 154 9.20 1.49 -7.96
CA LYS A 154 8.24 1.67 -6.85
C LYS A 154 7.46 2.97 -7.01
N ILE A 155 6.29 3.03 -6.38
CA ILE A 155 5.42 4.21 -6.38
C ILE A 155 4.95 4.57 -4.97
N ALA A 156 4.67 5.85 -4.74
CA ALA A 156 3.98 6.35 -3.56
C ALA A 156 3.00 7.46 -3.97
N ALA A 157 1.70 7.19 -3.88
CA ALA A 157 0.66 8.13 -4.25
C ALA A 157 0.49 9.21 -3.16
N TYR A 158 0.40 10.46 -3.58
CA TYR A 158 0.15 11.60 -2.68
C TYR A 158 -1.29 12.08 -2.79
N SER A 159 -1.75 12.35 -4.02
CA SER A 159 -3.09 12.85 -4.32
C SER A 159 -3.70 12.11 -5.52
N TYR A 160 -4.80 12.61 -6.10
CA TYR A 160 -5.37 12.06 -7.33
C TYR A 160 -4.47 12.28 -8.55
N ASP A 161 -3.72 13.37 -8.55
CA ASP A 161 -2.91 13.82 -9.68
C ASP A 161 -1.40 13.74 -9.41
N VAL A 162 -0.98 13.46 -8.18
CA VAL A 162 0.44 13.44 -7.80
C VAL A 162 0.86 12.07 -7.29
N VAL A 163 1.90 11.52 -7.91
CA VAL A 163 2.57 10.28 -7.51
C VAL A 163 4.08 10.48 -7.49
N TYR A 164 4.73 9.99 -6.44
CA TYR A 164 6.18 9.87 -6.40
C TYR A 164 6.59 8.53 -6.97
N ILE A 165 7.58 8.53 -7.85
CA ILE A 165 8.13 7.34 -8.48
C ILE A 165 9.59 7.16 -8.08
N TYR A 166 9.98 5.92 -7.83
CA TYR A 166 11.38 5.54 -7.62
C TYR A 166 11.88 4.81 -8.87
N ARG A 167 12.98 5.28 -9.43
CA ARG A 167 13.64 4.70 -10.61
C ARG A 167 15.12 5.09 -10.60
N GLN A 168 16.02 4.17 -10.94
CA GLN A 168 17.46 4.45 -11.08
C GLN A 168 18.03 5.16 -9.85
N SER A 169 17.72 4.63 -8.65
CA SER A 169 18.21 5.17 -7.37
C SER A 169 17.76 6.60 -7.05
N SER A 170 16.74 7.13 -7.73
CA SER A 170 16.23 8.49 -7.56
C SER A 170 14.71 8.50 -7.39
N ILE A 171 14.21 9.50 -6.66
CA ILE A 171 12.77 9.75 -6.48
C ILE A 171 12.37 10.97 -7.31
N PHE A 172 11.30 10.84 -8.08
CA PHE A 172 10.75 11.92 -8.89
C PHE A 172 9.28 12.13 -8.54
N GLU A 173 8.85 13.39 -8.45
CA GLU A 173 7.44 13.73 -8.42
C GLU A 173 6.89 13.74 -9.85
N HIS A 174 5.75 13.09 -10.06
CA HIS A 174 5.00 13.18 -11.30
C HIS A 174 3.61 13.76 -11.02
N THR A 175 3.32 14.90 -11.63
CA THR A 175 2.00 15.55 -11.60
C THR A 175 1.29 15.33 -12.93
N ILE A 176 0.13 14.67 -12.88
CA ILE A 176 -0.74 14.40 -14.02
C ILE A 176 -1.52 15.67 -14.35
N LYS A 177 -1.33 16.20 -15.55
CA LYS A 177 -2.11 17.32 -16.06
C LYS A 177 -3.34 16.77 -16.79
N LYS A 178 -4.49 17.41 -16.56
CA LYS A 178 -5.74 17.14 -17.29
C LYS A 178 -5.64 17.57 -18.74
#